data_AF-A0A3M4TFP9-F1
#
_entry.id   AF-A0A3M4TFP9-F1
#
_cell.length_a   1.000
_cell.length_b   1.000
_cell.length_c   1.000
_cell.angle_alpha   90.00
_cell.angle_beta   90.00
_cell.angle_gamma   90.00
#
_symmetry.space_group_name_H-M   'P 1'
#
loop_
_entity.id
_entity.type
_entity.pdbx_description
1 polymer ?
#
loop_
_entity_poly.entity_id
_entity_poly.type
_entity_poly.pdbx_seq_one_letter_code
_entity_poly.pdbx_strand_id
1 'polypeptide(L)'
;MGTIVHFVGRDDLSAEVNLKRYVEHARKNLPFTNIDWEDDIWDITTFVIGRAQGRIRKLAYFKSLRDKSGTKQIVQVPLDPNFISFAKAAFSESMRRLRLVEYNRHLSALRVIEQALINANLKPCITNITPFVLDNAADILREKYQNPWAMGRVLERIVTEIINPARLTPVLLEWRSPMEYTTPVRNDRVSTGNSEKSTSRLPSL
;
A
#
# COMPACT_ATOMS: atom_id res chain seq x y z
N MET A 1 -18.49 1.78 -18.71
CA MET A 1 -17.66 1.76 -17.49
C MET A 1 -18.52 2.24 -16.34
N GLY A 2 -18.71 1.45 -15.28
CA GLY A 2 -19.52 1.86 -14.13
C GLY A 2 -18.77 2.85 -13.25
N THR A 3 -19.45 3.90 -12.79
CA THR A 3 -18.88 4.88 -11.86
C THR A 3 -18.58 4.22 -10.52
N ILE A 4 -17.31 4.17 -10.14
CA ILE A 4 -16.89 3.68 -8.82
C ILE A 4 -17.17 4.79 -7.80
N VAL A 5 -18.23 4.65 -7.01
CA VAL A 5 -18.48 5.53 -5.86
C VAL A 5 -17.47 5.20 -4.76
N HIS A 6 -16.68 6.19 -4.36
CA HIS A 6 -15.71 6.08 -3.28
C HIS A 6 -16.33 6.58 -1.97
N PHE A 7 -15.85 6.07 -0.84
CA PHE A 7 -16.26 6.57 0.47
C PHE A 7 -15.76 8.01 0.67
N VAL A 8 -16.64 8.86 1.16
CA VAL A 8 -16.32 10.22 1.62
C VAL A 8 -16.80 10.34 3.05
N GLY A 9 -15.91 10.74 3.95
CA GLY A 9 -16.19 10.92 5.36
C GLY A 9 -17.07 12.13 5.60
N ARG A 10 -17.76 12.12 6.74
CA ARG A 10 -18.66 13.19 7.16
C ARG A 10 -18.01 14.09 8.20
N ASP A 11 -18.12 15.40 8.00
CA ASP A 11 -17.58 16.42 8.93
C ASP A 11 -18.26 16.42 10.29
N ASP A 12 -19.54 16.07 10.34
CA ASP A 12 -20.34 16.07 11.55
C ASP A 12 -20.12 14.83 12.43
N LEU A 13 -19.27 13.88 12.01
CA LEU A 13 -18.99 12.63 12.72
C LEU A 13 -17.57 12.60 13.25
N SER A 14 -17.36 11.90 14.35
CA SER A 14 -16.01 11.64 14.86
C SER A 14 -15.21 10.75 13.90
N ALA A 15 -13.88 10.83 13.98
CA ALA A 15 -12.96 10.02 13.19
C ALA A 15 -13.21 8.52 13.37
N GLU A 16 -13.55 8.08 14.59
CA GLU A 16 -13.86 6.68 14.91
C GLU A 16 -15.15 6.20 14.21
N VAL A 17 -16.18 7.05 14.18
CA VAL A 17 -17.44 6.74 13.48
C VAL A 17 -17.21 6.68 11.96
N ASN A 18 -16.45 7.63 11.41
CA ASN A 18 -16.07 7.61 10.00
C ASN A 18 -15.24 6.36 9.66
N LEU A 19 -14.30 5.97 10.54
CA LEU A 19 -13.52 4.74 10.37
C LEU A 19 -14.40 3.49 10.32
N LYS A 20 -15.35 3.35 11.25
CA LYS A 20 -16.28 2.21 11.25
C LYS A 20 -17.06 2.14 9.94
N ARG A 21 -17.62 3.27 9.49
CA ARG A 21 -18.36 3.35 8.22
C ARG A 21 -17.48 3.09 7.00
N TYR A 22 -16.23 3.54 7.03
CA TYR A 22 -15.25 3.28 5.98
C TYR A 22 -14.94 1.78 5.85
N VAL A 23 -14.73 1.10 6.99
CA VAL A 23 -14.51 -0.36 7.03
C VAL A 23 -15.73 -1.12 6.53
N GLU A 24 -16.94 -0.73 6.97
CA GLU A 24 -18.20 -1.32 6.51
C GLU A 24 -18.40 -1.13 4.99
N HIS A 25 -18.10 0.06 4.46
CA HIS A 25 -18.13 0.33 3.03
C HIS A 25 -17.18 -0.60 2.27
N ALA A 26 -15.92 -0.69 2.71
CA ALA A 26 -14.91 -1.51 2.04
C ALA A 26 -15.23 -3.01 2.10
N ARG A 27 -15.81 -3.49 3.21
CA ARG A 27 -16.27 -4.87 3.36
C ARG A 27 -17.43 -5.18 2.42
N LYS A 28 -18.40 -4.26 2.28
CA LYS A 28 -19.53 -4.42 1.35
C LYS A 28 -19.11 -4.41 -0.12
N ASN A 29 -18.05 -3.68 -0.45
CA ASN A 29 -17.57 -3.47 -1.83
C ASN A 29 -16.27 -4.24 -2.13
N LEU A 30 -15.98 -5.31 -1.39
CA LEU A 30 -14.76 -6.11 -1.52
C LEU A 30 -14.61 -6.60 -2.97
N PRO A 31 -13.50 -6.27 -3.67
CA PRO A 31 -13.35 -6.60 -5.08
C PRO A 31 -12.82 -8.03 -5.32
N PHE A 32 -12.50 -8.75 -4.25
CA PHE A 32 -11.91 -10.10 -4.29
C PHE A 32 -12.99 -11.16 -4.08
N THR A 33 -12.82 -12.31 -4.72
CA THR A 33 -13.70 -13.47 -4.58
C THR A 33 -13.07 -14.53 -3.70
N ASN A 34 -13.87 -15.31 -2.99
CA ASN A 34 -13.43 -16.46 -2.18
C ASN A 34 -12.38 -16.11 -1.11
N ILE A 35 -12.53 -14.97 -0.44
CA ILE A 35 -11.71 -14.60 0.72
C ILE A 35 -12.59 -14.45 1.96
N ASP A 36 -12.07 -14.83 3.12
CA ASP A 36 -12.65 -14.45 4.40
C ASP A 36 -12.06 -13.10 4.81
N TRP A 37 -12.92 -12.16 5.21
CA TRP A 37 -12.45 -10.86 5.68
C TRP A 37 -11.58 -10.99 6.92
N GLU A 38 -11.84 -11.96 7.79
CA GLU A 38 -11.12 -12.12 9.05
C GLU A 38 -9.72 -12.73 8.86
N ASP A 39 -9.45 -13.39 7.74
CA ASP A 39 -8.13 -13.97 7.43
C ASP A 39 -7.00 -12.91 7.35
N ASP A 40 -5.81 -13.27 7.83
CA ASP A 40 -4.61 -12.42 7.73
C ASP A 40 -3.90 -12.53 6.37
N ILE A 41 -4.35 -13.45 5.52
CA ILE A 41 -3.80 -13.69 4.17
C ILE A 41 -4.95 -13.77 3.19
N TRP A 42 -4.97 -12.89 2.19
CA TRP A 42 -5.95 -12.94 1.10
C TRP A 42 -5.31 -13.40 -0.20
N ASP A 43 -5.90 -14.40 -0.86
CA ASP A 43 -5.53 -14.78 -2.22
C ASP A 43 -6.26 -13.89 -3.23
N ILE A 44 -5.50 -12.99 -3.85
CA ILE A 44 -6.01 -11.99 -4.80
C ILE A 44 -5.66 -12.34 -6.25
N THR A 45 -5.27 -13.60 -6.51
CA THR A 45 -4.77 -14.05 -7.82
C THR A 45 -5.78 -13.84 -8.95
N THR A 46 -7.07 -14.00 -8.64
CA THR A 46 -8.18 -13.85 -9.59
C THR A 46 -8.48 -12.39 -9.94
N PHE A 47 -8.01 -11.43 -9.13
CA PHE A 47 -8.26 -10.02 -9.35
C PHE A 47 -7.44 -9.46 -10.52
N VAL A 48 -8.12 -8.75 -11.42
CA VAL A 48 -7.52 -8.23 -12.65
C VAL A 48 -6.61 -7.04 -12.34
N ILE A 49 -5.32 -7.33 -12.24
CA ILE A 49 -4.24 -6.35 -12.05
C ILE A 49 -3.42 -6.32 -13.34
N GLY A 50 -3.57 -5.25 -14.13
CA GLY A 50 -2.88 -5.11 -15.41
C GLY A 50 -3.24 -6.19 -16.43
N ARG A 51 -2.32 -6.47 -17.37
CA ARG A 51 -2.54 -7.40 -18.50
C ARG A 51 -2.22 -8.87 -18.20
N ALA A 52 -1.53 -9.15 -17.09
CA ALA A 52 -1.11 -10.52 -16.71
C ALA A 52 -2.06 -11.08 -15.65
N GLN A 53 -3.20 -11.62 -16.08
CA GLN A 53 -4.19 -12.25 -15.21
C GLN A 53 -3.80 -13.71 -14.91
N GLY A 54 -3.95 -14.14 -13.65
CA GLY A 54 -3.92 -15.56 -13.24
C GLY A 54 -2.61 -16.33 -13.41
N ARG A 55 -1.59 -15.77 -14.06
CA ARG A 55 -0.32 -16.47 -14.33
C ARG A 55 0.57 -16.64 -13.10
N ILE A 56 0.41 -15.78 -12.10
CA ILE A 56 1.26 -15.75 -10.89
C ILE A 56 0.33 -15.58 -9.69
N ARG A 57 0.49 -16.46 -8.70
CA ARG A 57 -0.24 -16.38 -7.43
C ARG A 57 0.10 -15.08 -6.71
N LYS A 58 -0.91 -14.34 -6.26
CA LYS A 58 -0.77 -13.05 -5.58
C LYS A 58 -1.45 -13.15 -4.22
N LEU A 59 -0.67 -12.98 -3.16
CA LEU A 59 -1.13 -13.06 -1.78
C LEU A 59 -0.94 -11.70 -1.10
N ALA A 60 -1.98 -11.19 -0.47
CA ALA A 60 -1.93 -10.00 0.37
C ALA A 60 -1.82 -10.42 1.84
N TYR A 61 -0.72 -10.05 2.50
CA TYR A 61 -0.45 -10.41 3.89
C TYR A 61 -0.68 -9.21 4.83
N PHE A 62 -1.58 -9.35 5.79
CA PHE A 62 -1.91 -8.34 6.82
C PHE A 62 -1.13 -8.56 8.11
N LYS A 63 0.19 -8.55 7.97
CA LYS A 63 1.14 -8.81 9.06
C LYS A 63 1.93 -7.58 9.46
N SER A 64 2.37 -7.51 10.71
CA SER A 64 3.18 -6.40 11.21
C SER A 64 4.60 -6.40 10.61
N LEU A 65 5.30 -5.25 10.64
CA LEU A 65 6.74 -5.17 10.34
C LEU A 65 7.60 -6.01 11.30
N ARG A 66 7.09 -6.35 12.48
CA ARG A 66 7.76 -7.22 13.46
C ARG A 66 7.69 -8.70 13.10
N ASP A 67 6.83 -9.06 12.15
CA ASP A 67 6.65 -10.43 11.69
C ASP A 67 7.89 -10.93 10.92
N LYS A 68 8.45 -12.07 11.36
CA LYS A 68 9.64 -12.70 10.78
C LYS A 68 9.31 -13.86 9.83
N SER A 69 8.04 -14.10 9.51
CA SER A 69 7.62 -15.25 8.69
C SER A 69 8.03 -15.13 7.22
N GLY A 70 8.42 -13.94 6.76
CA GLY A 70 8.77 -13.68 5.36
C GLY A 70 7.58 -13.92 4.42
N THR A 71 7.80 -14.63 3.31
CA THR A 71 6.75 -14.97 2.33
C THR A 71 6.15 -16.36 2.54
N LYS A 72 6.37 -16.97 3.71
CA LYS A 72 5.68 -18.22 4.09
C LYS A 72 4.18 -17.98 4.10
N GLN A 73 3.37 -19.01 3.81
CA GLN A 73 1.91 -18.96 3.88
C GLN A 73 1.39 -18.96 5.33
N ILE A 74 2.06 -18.19 6.21
CA ILE A 74 1.78 -18.09 7.64
C ILE A 74 2.03 -16.65 8.07
N VAL A 75 1.12 -16.08 8.83
CA VAL A 75 1.32 -14.83 9.57
C VAL A 75 1.53 -15.21 11.04
N GLN A 76 2.67 -14.83 11.62
CA GLN A 76 2.99 -15.09 13.03
C GLN A 76 2.60 -13.89 13.91
N VAL A 77 2.83 -12.69 13.38
CA VAL A 77 2.50 -11.43 14.05
C VAL A 77 1.56 -10.65 13.12
N PRO A 78 0.23 -10.77 13.29
CA PRO A 78 -0.71 -9.95 12.53
C PRO A 78 -0.54 -8.47 12.85
N LEU A 79 -1.13 -7.61 12.01
CA LEU A 79 -1.28 -6.20 12.36
C LEU A 79 -2.10 -6.06 13.66
N ASP A 80 -1.86 -4.98 14.41
CA ASP A 80 -2.61 -4.70 15.63
C ASP A 80 -4.14 -4.78 15.40
N PRO A 81 -4.91 -5.38 16.32
CA PRO A 81 -6.37 -5.50 16.18
C PRO A 81 -7.10 -4.18 15.93
N ASN A 82 -6.57 -3.06 16.43
CA ASN A 82 -7.15 -1.72 16.24
C ASN A 82 -6.75 -1.09 14.88
N PHE A 83 -5.79 -1.68 14.18
CA PHE A 83 -5.30 -1.20 12.88
C PHE A 83 -5.74 -2.09 11.72
N ILE A 84 -5.82 -3.41 11.93
CA ILE A 84 -5.96 -4.39 10.85
C ILE A 84 -7.23 -4.19 10.03
N SER A 85 -8.34 -3.81 10.67
CA SER A 85 -9.60 -3.52 9.97
C SER A 85 -9.47 -2.34 9.01
N PHE A 86 -8.77 -1.27 9.42
CA PHE A 86 -8.43 -0.15 8.55
C PHE A 86 -7.53 -0.61 7.41
N ALA A 87 -6.47 -1.37 7.70
CA ALA A 87 -5.51 -1.81 6.70
C ALA A 87 -6.17 -2.66 5.60
N LYS A 88 -7.04 -3.60 5.98
CA LYS A 88 -7.86 -4.41 5.07
C LYS A 88 -8.78 -3.53 4.21
N ALA A 89 -9.45 -2.55 4.82
CA ALA A 89 -10.31 -1.61 4.12
C ALA A 89 -9.56 -0.71 3.13
N ALA A 90 -8.45 -0.10 3.56
CA ALA A 90 -7.56 0.73 2.75
C ALA A 90 -7.00 -0.03 1.55
N PHE A 91 -6.55 -1.26 1.76
CA PHE A 91 -6.06 -2.13 0.70
C PHE A 91 -7.16 -2.49 -0.29
N SER A 92 -8.32 -2.95 0.20
CA SER A 92 -9.48 -3.32 -0.63
C SER A 92 -9.92 -2.17 -1.53
N GLU A 93 -10.14 -0.97 -0.95
CA GLU A 93 -10.58 0.21 -1.70
C GLU A 93 -9.54 0.69 -2.71
N SER A 94 -8.25 0.65 -2.35
CA SER A 94 -7.17 1.02 -3.27
C SER A 94 -7.09 0.05 -4.45
N MET A 95 -7.26 -1.24 -4.22
CA MET A 95 -7.27 -2.25 -5.27
C MET A 95 -8.49 -2.12 -6.17
N ARG A 96 -9.68 -1.88 -5.59
CA ARG A 96 -10.94 -1.64 -6.31
C ARG A 96 -10.84 -0.43 -7.24
N ARG A 97 -10.29 0.68 -6.75
CA ARG A 97 -10.20 1.96 -7.47
C ARG A 97 -9.05 2.00 -8.47
N LEU A 98 -7.85 1.61 -8.04
CA LEU A 98 -6.60 1.90 -8.76
C LEU A 98 -5.99 0.67 -9.44
N ARG A 99 -6.43 -0.55 -9.09
CA ARG A 99 -5.86 -1.81 -9.61
C ARG A 99 -4.34 -1.85 -9.51
N LEU A 100 -3.82 -1.61 -8.31
CA LEU A 100 -2.39 -1.41 -8.07
C LEU A 100 -1.56 -2.61 -8.56
N VAL A 101 -0.68 -2.37 -9.53
CA VAL A 101 0.29 -3.38 -9.99
C VAL A 101 1.29 -3.72 -8.87
N GLU A 102 1.82 -2.68 -8.22
CA GLU A 102 2.77 -2.75 -7.11
C GLU A 102 2.05 -2.78 -5.74
N TYR A 103 1.02 -3.61 -5.59
CA TYR A 103 0.18 -3.66 -4.38
C TYR A 103 0.98 -3.97 -3.09
N ASN A 104 2.12 -4.66 -3.21
CA ASN A 104 3.02 -4.93 -2.09
C ASN A 104 3.62 -3.67 -1.46
N ARG A 105 3.81 -2.59 -2.22
CA ARG A 105 4.27 -1.30 -1.69
C ARG A 105 3.18 -0.65 -0.84
N HIS A 106 1.92 -0.78 -1.25
CA HIS A 106 0.78 -0.29 -0.49
C HIS A 106 0.61 -1.04 0.83
N LEU A 107 0.68 -2.39 0.80
CA LEU A 107 0.69 -3.19 2.02
C LEU A 107 1.86 -2.81 2.93
N SER A 108 3.06 -2.66 2.37
CA SER A 108 4.24 -2.26 3.14
C SER A 108 4.09 -0.88 3.80
N ALA A 109 3.52 0.10 3.10
CA ALA A 109 3.23 1.41 3.67
C ALA A 109 2.24 1.33 4.84
N LEU A 110 1.19 0.50 4.75
CA LEU A 110 0.26 0.27 5.87
C LEU A 110 0.97 -0.33 7.10
N ARG A 111 1.89 -1.29 6.88
CA ARG A 111 2.68 -1.88 7.98
C ARG A 111 3.64 -0.87 8.62
N VAL A 112 4.19 0.03 7.82
CA VAL A 112 5.06 1.11 8.32
C VAL A 112 4.27 2.10 9.17
N ILE A 113 3.04 2.46 8.77
CA ILE A 113 2.16 3.30 9.59
C ILE A 113 1.86 2.63 10.94
N GLU A 114 1.49 1.34 10.95
CA GLU A 114 1.28 0.58 12.19
C GLU A 114 2.50 0.63 13.09
N GLN A 115 3.69 0.38 12.53
CA GLN A 115 4.93 0.42 13.29
C GLN A 115 5.27 1.82 13.79
N ALA A 116 5.00 2.88 13.03
CA ALA A 116 5.25 4.24 13.44
C ALA A 116 4.35 4.68 14.62
N LEU A 117 3.09 4.25 14.62
CA LEU A 117 2.18 4.44 15.76
C LEU A 117 2.72 3.75 17.02
N ILE A 118 3.22 2.52 16.87
CA ILE A 118 3.82 1.76 17.97
C ILE A 118 5.10 2.43 18.49
N ASN A 119 5.97 2.87 17.59
CA ASN A 119 7.20 3.58 17.96
C ASN A 119 6.92 4.91 18.69
N ALA A 120 5.80 5.57 18.36
CA ALA A 120 5.33 6.76 19.05
C ALA A 120 4.63 6.46 20.40
N ASN A 121 4.61 5.20 20.84
CA ASN A 121 3.92 4.73 22.04
C ASN A 121 2.41 5.08 22.05
N LEU A 122 1.80 5.10 20.86
CA LEU A 122 0.37 5.33 20.67
C LEU A 122 -0.34 3.99 20.47
N LYS A 123 -1.62 3.96 20.83
CA LYS A 123 -2.51 2.86 20.42
C LYS A 123 -2.51 2.79 18.88
N PRO A 124 -2.19 1.64 18.24
CA PRO A 124 -2.11 1.55 16.78
C PRO A 124 -3.49 1.59 16.12
N CYS A 125 -4.07 2.78 16.09
CA CYS A 125 -5.33 3.09 15.44
C CYS A 125 -5.07 4.20 14.43
N ILE A 126 -5.63 4.09 13.23
CA ILE A 126 -5.41 5.09 12.18
C ILE A 126 -5.87 6.49 12.61
N THR A 127 -6.85 6.59 13.52
CA THR A 127 -7.34 7.89 14.03
C THR A 127 -6.31 8.66 14.85
N ASN A 128 -5.26 7.99 15.34
CA ASN A 128 -4.17 8.58 16.11
C ASN A 128 -3.01 9.07 15.24
N ILE A 129 -3.12 8.99 13.91
CA ILE A 129 -2.05 9.43 13.03
C ILE A 129 -1.93 10.96 13.06
N THR A 130 -0.69 11.44 13.12
CA THR A 130 -0.32 12.85 13.12
C THR A 130 0.83 13.05 12.13
N PRO A 131 1.18 14.30 11.75
CA PRO A 131 2.37 14.55 10.93
C PRO A 131 3.64 13.95 11.54
N PHE A 132 3.80 14.01 12.86
CA PHE A 132 4.94 13.39 13.57
C PHE A 132 4.99 11.86 13.39
N VAL A 133 3.85 11.17 13.43
CA VAL A 133 3.79 9.73 13.14
C VAL A 133 4.18 9.44 11.70
N LEU A 134 3.81 10.31 10.76
CA LEU A 134 4.17 10.18 9.34
C LEU A 134 5.67 10.44 9.09
N ASP A 135 6.29 11.33 9.85
CA ASP A 135 7.73 11.56 9.81
C ASP A 135 8.50 10.34 10.35
N ASN A 136 8.06 9.78 11.48
CA ASN A 136 8.60 8.50 12.00
C ASN A 136 8.42 7.37 10.98
N ALA A 137 7.28 7.32 10.28
CA ALA A 137 7.08 6.37 9.20
C ALA A 137 8.08 6.58 8.05
N ALA A 138 8.36 7.83 7.67
CA ALA A 138 9.37 8.14 6.66
C ALA A 138 10.78 7.72 7.09
N ASP A 139 11.12 7.86 8.37
CA ASP A 139 12.41 7.38 8.91
C ASP A 139 12.54 5.87 8.76
N ILE A 140 11.50 5.10 9.13
CA ILE A 140 11.45 3.65 8.93
C ILE A 140 11.62 3.28 7.44
N LEU A 141 11.02 4.07 6.52
CA LEU A 141 11.17 3.85 5.09
C LEU A 141 12.61 4.02 4.61
N ARG A 142 13.31 5.06 5.10
CA ARG A 142 14.72 5.32 4.75
C ARG A 142 15.62 4.19 5.23
N GLU A 143 15.37 3.66 6.42
CA GLU A 143 16.20 2.59 7.00
C GLU A 143 15.99 1.23 6.33
N LYS A 144 14.74 0.88 5.99
CA LYS A 144 14.39 -0.50 5.60
C LYS A 144 14.28 -0.77 4.11
N TYR A 145 14.08 0.26 3.28
CA TYR A 145 13.73 0.07 1.87
C TYR A 145 14.78 0.66 0.93
N GLN A 146 15.06 -0.08 -0.15
CA GLN A 146 16.03 0.33 -1.19
C GLN A 146 15.54 1.54 -2.03
N ASN A 147 14.22 1.74 -2.13
CA ASN A 147 13.64 2.90 -2.80
C ASN A 147 12.67 3.63 -1.84
N PRO A 148 13.20 4.40 -0.88
CA PRO A 148 12.37 5.13 0.08
C PRO A 148 11.45 6.14 -0.62
N TRP A 149 11.93 6.84 -1.64
CA TRP A 149 11.13 7.82 -2.38
C TRP A 149 9.82 7.25 -2.93
N ALA A 150 9.88 6.10 -3.63
CA ALA A 150 8.69 5.47 -4.18
C ALA A 150 7.73 5.02 -3.07
N MET A 151 8.25 4.56 -1.93
CA MET A 151 7.44 4.20 -0.77
C MET A 151 6.79 5.43 -0.11
N GLY A 152 7.50 6.55 -0.03
CA GLY A 152 6.98 7.82 0.46
C GLY A 152 5.81 8.35 -0.33
N ARG A 153 5.89 8.25 -1.66
CA ARG A 153 4.76 8.61 -2.54
C ARG A 153 3.52 7.74 -2.28
N VAL A 154 3.70 6.48 -1.91
CA VAL A 154 2.57 5.61 -1.51
C VAL A 154 2.00 6.03 -0.16
N LEU A 155 2.85 6.37 0.81
CA LEU A 155 2.41 6.89 2.12
C LEU A 155 1.61 8.19 1.96
N GLU A 156 2.12 9.14 1.17
CA GLU A 156 1.44 10.40 0.86
C GLU A 156 0.10 10.16 0.14
N ARG A 157 0.04 9.15 -0.74
CA ARG A 157 -1.22 8.75 -1.39
C ARG A 157 -2.23 8.20 -0.39
N ILE A 158 -1.82 7.38 0.58
CA ILE A 158 -2.73 6.89 1.63
C ILE A 158 -3.31 8.09 2.40
N VAL A 159 -2.49 9.09 2.73
CA VAL A 159 -2.96 10.31 3.40
C VAL A 159 -3.98 11.06 2.53
N THR A 160 -3.61 11.37 1.29
CA THR A 160 -4.38 12.26 0.41
C THR A 160 -5.60 11.62 -0.24
N GLU A 161 -5.60 10.30 -0.50
CA GLU A 161 -6.67 9.60 -1.21
C GLU A 161 -7.53 8.70 -0.31
N ILE A 162 -7.11 8.45 0.94
CA ILE A 162 -7.84 7.62 1.90
C ILE A 162 -8.11 8.38 3.21
N ILE A 163 -7.07 8.73 3.97
CA ILE A 163 -7.23 9.27 5.34
C ILE A 163 -8.00 10.58 5.33
N ASN A 164 -7.58 11.55 4.51
CA ASN A 164 -8.21 12.87 4.42
C ASN A 164 -9.63 12.79 3.84
N PRO A 165 -9.87 12.15 2.66
CA PRO A 165 -11.22 12.05 2.11
C PRO A 165 -12.20 11.27 2.98
N ALA A 166 -11.73 10.23 3.68
CA ALA A 166 -12.58 9.46 4.61
C ALA A 166 -12.68 10.10 6.01
N ARG A 167 -12.02 11.24 6.25
CA ARG A 167 -12.01 11.96 7.54
C ARG A 167 -11.69 11.06 8.72
N LEU A 168 -10.61 10.29 8.55
CA LEU A 168 -10.17 9.31 9.55
C LEU A 168 -9.32 9.93 10.66
N THR A 169 -9.10 11.24 10.61
CA THR A 169 -8.42 12.03 11.65
C THR A 169 -9.26 13.25 12.02
N PRO A 170 -9.09 13.80 13.24
CA PRO A 170 -9.82 15.00 13.65
C PRO A 170 -9.53 16.24 12.78
N VAL A 171 -8.32 16.30 12.20
CA VAL A 171 -7.87 17.38 11.32
C VAL A 171 -7.31 16.77 10.04
N LEU A 172 -7.48 17.46 8.92
CA LEU A 172 -6.86 17.08 7.65
C LEU A 172 -5.34 17.17 7.76
N LEU A 173 -4.65 16.14 7.29
CA LEU A 173 -3.20 16.07 7.34
C LEU A 173 -2.61 16.72 6.09
N GLU A 174 -1.81 17.77 6.27
CA GLU A 174 -1.03 18.41 5.22
C GLU A 174 0.40 17.85 5.18
N TRP A 175 0.51 16.53 5.08
CA TRP A 175 1.82 15.87 5.07
C TRP A 175 2.31 15.61 3.64
N ARG A 176 3.60 15.87 3.41
CA ARG A 176 4.31 15.55 2.15
C ARG A 176 5.52 14.70 2.47
N SER A 177 5.82 13.76 1.59
CA SER A 177 6.99 12.90 1.74
C SER A 177 8.29 13.73 1.77
N PRO A 178 9.13 13.63 2.81
CA PRO A 178 10.40 14.35 2.90
C PRO A 178 11.52 13.72 2.06
N MET A 179 11.26 12.57 1.43
CA MET A 179 12.27 11.84 0.66
C MET A 179 12.48 12.50 -0.72
N GLU A 180 13.73 12.74 -1.05
CA GLU A 180 14.14 13.28 -2.35
C GLU A 180 14.06 12.21 -3.44
N TYR A 181 13.75 12.64 -4.66
CA TYR A 181 13.75 11.75 -5.81
C TYR A 181 15.17 11.31 -6.14
N THR A 182 15.40 10.00 -6.17
CA THR A 182 16.66 9.42 -6.63
C THR A 182 16.44 8.83 -8.03
N THR A 183 17.16 9.36 -9.01
CA THR A 183 17.14 8.82 -10.38
C THR A 183 17.64 7.37 -10.37
N PRO A 184 16.87 6.40 -10.89
CA PRO A 184 17.33 5.02 -10.95
C PRO A 184 18.57 4.91 -11.84
N VAL A 185 19.51 4.03 -11.44
CA VAL A 185 20.69 3.72 -12.25
C VAL A 185 20.21 3.13 -13.58
N ARG A 186 20.48 3.85 -14.67
CA ARG A 186 20.14 3.41 -16.02
C ARG A 186 21.03 2.23 -16.42
N ASN A 187 20.43 1.06 -16.63
CA ASN A 187 21.09 -0.13 -17.21
C ASN A 187 20.83 -0.25 -18.72
N ASP A 188 20.45 0.84 -19.40
CA ASP A 188 20.23 0.89 -20.86
C ASP A 188 21.54 1.02 -21.67
N ARG A 189 22.70 0.90 -21.01
CA ARG A 189 24.00 0.88 -21.66
C ARG A 189 24.13 -0.41 -22.47
N VAL A 190 23.83 -0.31 -23.76
CA VAL A 190 24.09 -1.35 -24.76
C VAL A 190 25.57 -1.75 -24.65
N SER A 191 25.85 -3.03 -24.42
CA SER A 191 27.22 -3.55 -24.44
C SER A 191 27.87 -3.20 -25.78
N THR A 192 28.81 -2.26 -25.78
CA THR A 192 29.62 -1.88 -26.94
C THR A 192 30.43 -3.06 -27.51
N GLY A 193 30.50 -4.19 -26.83
CA GLY A 193 31.18 -5.40 -27.30
C GLY A 193 30.37 -6.34 -28.21
N ASN A 194 29.09 -6.07 -28.47
CA ASN A 194 28.24 -6.95 -29.31
C ASN A 194 27.67 -6.27 -30.58
N SER A 195 27.94 -4.99 -30.81
CA SER A 195 27.42 -4.27 -31.99
C SER A 195 28.00 -4.80 -33.31
N GLU A 196 29.25 -5.28 -33.32
CA GLU A 196 29.89 -5.79 -34.54
C GLU A 196 29.33 -7.14 -35.02
N LYS A 197 28.85 -8.00 -34.12
CA LYS A 197 28.18 -9.26 -34.49
C LYS A 197 26.71 -9.07 -34.90
N SER A 198 26.12 -7.93 -34.56
CA SER A 198 24.72 -7.59 -34.83
C SER A 198 24.55 -7.01 -36.25
N THR A 199 25.51 -6.21 -36.72
CA THR A 199 25.45 -5.57 -38.04
C THR A 199 25.73 -6.52 -39.20
N SER A 200 26.43 -7.63 -38.97
CA SER A 200 26.73 -8.64 -40.00
C SER A 200 25.54 -9.57 -40.34
N ARG A 201 24.42 -9.46 -39.62
CA ARG A 201 23.17 -10.20 -39.90
C ARG A 201 22.15 -9.40 -40.69
N LEU A 202 22.46 -8.15 -41.03
CA LEU A 202 21.60 -7.34 -41.89
C LEU A 202 21.89 -7.71 -43.35
N PRO A 203 20.87 -8.02 -44.17
CA PRO A 203 21.07 -8.22 -45.60
C PRO A 203 21.63 -6.93 -46.21
N SER A 204 22.63 -7.05 -47.07
CA SER A 204 23.13 -5.94 -47.87
C SER A 204 22.02 -5.46 -48.83
N LEU A 205 21.80 -4.14 -48.86
CA LEU A 205 20.90 -3.45 -49.78
C LEU A 205 21.29 -3.68 -51.25
#